data_AF-B4SEU8-F1
#
_entry.id   AF-B4SEU8-F1
#
_cell.length_a   1.000
_cell.length_b   1.000
_cell.length_c   1.000
_cell.angle_alpha   90.00
_cell.angle_beta   90.00
_cell.angle_gamma   90.00
#
_symmetry.space_group_name_H-M   'P 1'
#
loop_
_entity.id
_entity.type
_entity.pdbx_description
1 polymer ?
#
loop_
_entity_poly.entity_id
_entity_poly.type
_entity_poly.pdbx_seq_one_letter_code
_entity_poly.pdbx_strand_id
1 'polypeptide(L)'
;MAVENVNRTLLPLDGKLYTVLLGAAIIILTTTVPYLTMVNVFLFAGIFLAGTIALHQTILRFQVRLSYREAFFLGCGAGLAGGVLSEAVTFMLMEFFNYRPGTESLALVVDWVTEMAKGKPELQEQVKALVMAEKLALAPVSLSFTDILMNMLFSGAFYAPLAGLGGAYAVLRLKRSARRG
;
A
#
# COMPACT_ATOMS: atom_id res chain seq x y z
N MET A 1 32.02 16.35 10.25
CA MET A 1 31.67 14.91 10.27
C MET A 1 30.66 14.49 9.18
N ALA A 2 30.20 15.35 8.26
CA ALA A 2 29.14 15.02 7.29
C ALA A 2 29.64 14.50 5.91
N VAL A 3 30.95 14.46 5.65
CA VAL A 3 31.49 14.26 4.29
C VAL A 3 31.98 12.81 4.03
N GLU A 4 32.22 12.01 5.07
CA GLU A 4 32.80 10.66 4.90
C GLU A 4 31.82 9.58 4.41
N ASN A 5 30.50 9.82 4.45
CA ASN A 5 29.51 8.79 4.14
C ASN A 5 29.00 8.78 2.68
N VAL A 6 29.42 9.72 1.82
CA VAL A 6 28.88 9.87 0.46
C VAL A 6 29.18 8.66 -0.46
N ASN A 7 30.14 7.82 -0.09
CA ASN A 7 30.50 6.59 -0.82
C ASN A 7 29.94 5.29 -0.23
N ARG A 8 29.09 5.34 0.82
CA ARG A 8 28.42 4.12 1.30
C ARG A 8 27.32 3.70 0.32
N THR A 9 27.62 2.68 -0.47
CA THR A 9 26.69 2.02 -1.40
C THR A 9 25.71 1.11 -0.67
N LEU A 10 26.09 0.62 0.52
CA LEU A 10 25.29 -0.31 1.31
C LEU A 10 24.51 0.40 2.41
N LEU A 11 23.19 0.23 2.39
CA LEU A 11 22.31 0.69 3.46
C LEU A 11 22.53 -0.16 4.73
N PRO A 12 22.77 0.46 5.91
CA PRO A 12 22.91 -0.27 7.16
C PRO A 12 21.61 -1.01 7.52
N LEU A 13 21.71 -2.03 8.38
CA LEU A 13 20.55 -2.81 8.83
C LEU A 13 19.45 -1.91 9.40
N ASP A 14 19.81 -0.93 10.22
CA ASP A 14 18.87 0.04 10.79
C ASP A 14 18.13 0.83 9.72
N GLY A 15 18.80 1.17 8.61
CA GLY A 15 18.18 1.85 7.47
C GLY A 15 17.22 0.94 6.70
N LYS A 16 17.57 -0.33 6.52
CA LYS A 16 16.68 -1.33 5.91
C LYS A 16 15.43 -1.52 6.77
N LEU A 17 15.63 -1.68 8.08
CA LEU A 17 14.56 -1.91 9.05
C LEU A 17 13.65 -0.67 9.15
N TYR A 18 14.22 0.53 9.22
CA TYR A 18 13.47 1.78 9.15
C TYR A 18 12.63 1.90 7.88
N THR A 19 13.19 1.54 6.73
CA THR A 19 12.46 1.54 5.45
C THR A 19 11.24 0.62 5.50
N VAL A 20 11.44 -0.62 5.96
CA VAL A 20 10.37 -1.63 6.03
C VAL A 20 9.29 -1.19 7.01
N LEU A 21 9.66 -0.75 8.22
CA LEU A 21 8.70 -0.31 9.24
C LEU A 21 7.91 0.92 8.79
N LEU A 22 8.58 1.93 8.22
CA LEU A 22 7.92 3.14 7.74
C LEU A 22 6.96 2.82 6.59
N GLY A 23 7.38 2.01 5.62
CA GLY A 23 6.51 1.62 4.52
C GLY A 23 5.34 0.77 4.99
N ALA A 24 5.57 -0.19 5.89
CA ALA A 24 4.50 -1.00 6.48
C ALA A 24 3.49 -0.15 7.27
N ALA A 25 3.96 0.82 8.06
CA ALA A 25 3.08 1.74 8.78
C ALA A 25 2.20 2.56 7.83
N ILE A 26 2.76 3.09 6.72
CA ILE A 26 1.98 3.82 5.72
C ILE A 26 0.98 2.88 5.03
N ILE A 27 1.37 1.64 4.72
CA ILE A 27 0.46 0.66 4.12
C ILE A 27 -0.71 0.40 5.06
N ILE A 28 -0.45 0.06 6.33
CA ILE A 28 -1.49 -0.14 7.34
C ILE A 28 -2.41 1.08 7.40
N LEU A 29 -1.87 2.30 7.52
CA LEU A 29 -2.70 3.50 7.56
C LEU A 29 -3.57 3.66 6.30
N THR A 30 -3.00 3.42 5.12
CA THR A 30 -3.74 3.57 3.86
C THR A 30 -4.68 2.40 3.55
N THR A 31 -4.57 1.28 4.26
CA THR A 31 -5.46 0.11 4.08
C THR A 31 -6.47 -0.06 5.21
N THR A 32 -6.26 0.56 6.37
CA THR A 32 -7.14 0.40 7.54
C THR A 32 -7.86 1.66 7.98
N VAL A 33 -7.35 2.86 7.67
CA VAL A 33 -8.01 4.10 8.09
C VAL A 33 -9.15 4.45 7.13
N PRO A 34 -10.36 4.77 7.64
CA PRO A 34 -11.48 5.19 6.83
C PRO A 34 -11.11 6.29 5.83
N TYR A 35 -11.65 6.19 4.61
CA TYR A 35 -11.39 7.10 3.48
C TYR A 35 -9.97 7.08 2.92
N LEU A 36 -8.92 6.79 3.70
CA LEU A 36 -7.56 6.63 3.15
C LEU A 36 -7.43 5.39 2.26
N THR A 37 -8.29 4.39 2.48
CA THR A 37 -8.46 3.23 1.60
C THR A 37 -8.78 3.62 0.16
N MET A 38 -9.43 4.77 -0.08
CA MET A 38 -9.66 5.28 -1.45
C MET A 38 -8.37 5.50 -2.23
N VAL A 39 -7.30 5.89 -1.55
CA VAL A 39 -5.99 6.09 -2.21
C VAL A 39 -5.50 4.77 -2.82
N ASN A 40 -5.89 3.63 -2.25
CA ASN A 40 -5.54 2.33 -2.79
C ASN A 40 -6.54 1.84 -3.86
N VAL A 41 -7.80 2.28 -3.82
CA VAL A 41 -8.77 2.05 -4.91
C VAL A 41 -8.26 2.63 -6.24
N PHE A 42 -7.58 3.78 -6.19
CA PHE A 42 -6.92 4.37 -7.36
C PHE A 42 -5.55 3.73 -7.63
N LEU A 43 -5.54 2.58 -8.32
CA LEU A 43 -4.33 1.90 -8.80
C LEU A 43 -3.29 1.59 -7.69
N PHE A 44 -3.74 1.32 -6.47
CA PHE A 44 -2.85 1.06 -5.33
C PHE A 44 -1.87 2.21 -5.05
N ALA A 45 -2.28 3.45 -5.30
CA ALA A 45 -1.42 4.61 -5.15
C ALA A 45 -0.90 4.76 -3.71
N GLY A 46 -1.66 4.35 -2.69
CA GLY A 46 -1.20 4.41 -1.29
C GLY A 46 -0.01 3.49 -1.04
N ILE A 47 -0.05 2.26 -1.57
CA ILE A 47 1.05 1.28 -1.49
C ILE A 47 2.27 1.76 -2.28
N PHE A 48 2.06 2.29 -3.49
CA PHE A 48 3.14 2.89 -4.28
C PHE A 48 3.78 4.08 -3.56
N LEU A 49 2.97 4.96 -2.95
CA LEU A 49 3.44 6.10 -2.17
C LEU A 49 4.15 5.64 -0.90
N ALA A 50 3.72 4.56 -0.25
CA ALA A 50 4.40 4.00 0.90
C ALA A 50 5.85 3.62 0.56
N GLY A 51 6.06 2.89 -0.54
CA GLY A 51 7.40 2.56 -1.03
C GLY A 51 8.21 3.81 -1.42
N THR A 52 7.56 4.77 -2.09
CA THR A 52 8.21 6.03 -2.49
C THR A 52 8.67 6.84 -1.29
N ILE A 53 7.79 7.08 -0.31
CA ILE A 53 8.05 7.89 0.88
C ILE A 53 9.08 7.19 1.76
N ALA A 54 8.93 5.89 2.00
CA ALA A 54 9.85 5.13 2.84
C ALA A 54 11.28 5.20 2.29
N LEU A 55 11.48 4.91 1.00
CA LEU A 55 12.81 4.96 0.39
C LEU A 55 13.35 6.39 0.30
N HIS A 56 12.50 7.37 -0.03
CA HIS A 56 12.92 8.77 -0.07
C HIS A 56 13.43 9.25 1.29
N GLN A 57 12.67 8.99 2.36
CA GLN A 57 13.06 9.37 3.72
C GLN A 57 14.31 8.62 4.19
N THR A 58 14.43 7.32 3.90
CA THR A 58 15.63 6.54 4.25
C THR A 58 16.87 7.06 3.52
N ILE A 59 16.78 7.32 2.22
CA ILE A 59 17.91 7.82 1.42
C ILE A 59 18.41 9.16 1.98
N LEU A 60 17.50 10.08 2.31
CA LEU A 60 17.85 11.37 2.89
C LEU A 60 18.36 11.26 4.32
N ARG A 61 17.79 10.38 5.14
CA ARG A 61 18.18 10.22 6.55
C ARG A 61 19.56 9.58 6.70
N PHE A 62 19.83 8.51 5.93
CA PHE A 62 21.08 7.75 6.03
C PHE A 62 22.14 8.22 5.02
N GLN A 63 21.79 9.18 4.13
CA GLN A 63 22.70 9.78 3.14
C GLN A 63 23.39 8.72 2.26
N VAL A 64 22.63 7.70 1.84
CA VAL A 64 23.15 6.58 1.00
C VAL A 64 22.71 6.72 -0.45
N ARG A 65 23.50 6.16 -1.37
CA ARG A 65 23.15 6.06 -2.79
C ARG A 65 22.70 4.65 -3.12
N LEU A 66 21.40 4.48 -3.35
CA LEU A 66 20.82 3.20 -3.77
C LEU A 66 20.71 3.12 -5.31
N SER A 67 20.99 1.94 -5.84
CA SER A 67 20.60 1.58 -7.20
C SER A 67 19.08 1.40 -7.31
N TYR A 68 18.56 1.47 -8.53
CA TYR A 68 17.13 1.21 -8.78
C TYR A 68 16.72 -0.19 -8.31
N ARG A 69 17.61 -1.17 -8.50
CA ARG A 69 17.40 -2.56 -8.10
C ARG A 69 17.30 -2.69 -6.58
N GLU A 70 18.23 -2.10 -5.84
CA GLU A 70 18.20 -2.14 -4.37
C GLU A 70 16.97 -1.44 -3.80
N ALA A 71 16.62 -0.28 -4.33
CA ALA A 71 15.42 0.45 -3.91
C ALA A 71 14.14 -0.32 -4.24
N PHE A 72 14.10 -1.02 -5.38
CA PHE A 72 12.99 -1.91 -5.73
C PHE A 72 12.85 -3.05 -4.72
N PHE A 73 13.92 -3.80 -4.43
CA PHE A 73 13.84 -4.92 -3.49
C PHE A 73 13.53 -4.48 -2.05
N LEU A 74 14.07 -3.35 -1.60
CA LEU A 74 13.73 -2.78 -0.29
C LEU A 74 12.27 -2.32 -0.24
N GLY A 75 11.78 -1.68 -1.31
CA GLY A 75 10.36 -1.34 -1.44
C GLY A 75 9.47 -2.58 -1.44
N CYS A 76 9.86 -3.66 -2.13
CA CYS A 76 9.16 -4.94 -2.07
C CYS A 76 9.11 -5.51 -0.66
N GLY A 77 10.20 -5.42 0.10
CA GLY A 77 10.22 -5.83 1.51
C GLY A 77 9.23 -5.03 2.36
N ALA A 78 9.14 -3.72 2.14
CA ALA A 78 8.16 -2.87 2.81
C ALA A 78 6.71 -3.23 2.40
N GLY A 79 6.47 -3.52 1.12
CA GLY A 79 5.17 -3.96 0.61
C GLY A 79 4.74 -5.32 1.18
N LEU A 80 5.66 -6.28 1.24
CA LEU A 80 5.40 -7.60 1.81
C LEU A 80 5.06 -7.50 3.30
N ALA A 81 5.91 -6.83 4.08
CA ALA A 81 5.66 -6.65 5.50
C ALA A 81 4.38 -5.86 5.76
N GLY A 82 4.15 -4.79 5.00
CA GLY A 82 2.95 -3.97 5.08
C GLY A 82 1.68 -4.75 4.75
N GLY A 83 1.69 -5.59 3.71
CA GLY A 83 0.55 -6.42 3.31
C GLY A 83 0.21 -7.50 4.35
N VAL A 84 1.22 -8.20 4.86
CA VAL A 84 1.01 -9.21 5.92
C VAL A 84 0.48 -8.55 7.19
N LEU A 85 1.09 -7.44 7.62
CA LEU A 85 0.66 -6.74 8.82
C LEU A 85 -0.70 -6.06 8.65
N SER A 86 -1.03 -5.54 7.46
CA SER A 86 -2.35 -4.95 7.22
C SER A 86 -3.45 -5.98 7.35
N GLU A 87 -3.27 -7.20 6.83
CA GLU A 87 -4.26 -8.27 7.02
C GLU A 87 -4.41 -8.68 8.49
N ALA A 88 -3.30 -8.73 9.24
CA ALA A 88 -3.35 -8.97 10.68
C ALA A 88 -4.17 -7.91 11.41
N VAL A 89 -3.94 -6.63 11.09
CA VAL A 89 -4.68 -5.50 11.68
C VAL A 89 -6.14 -5.52 11.25
N THR A 90 -6.45 -5.78 9.97
CA THR A 90 -7.81 -5.94 9.46
C THR A 90 -8.55 -7.04 10.24
N PHE A 91 -7.92 -8.19 10.46
CA PHE A 91 -8.50 -9.26 11.25
C PHE A 91 -8.82 -8.82 12.68
N MET A 92 -7.88 -8.14 13.37
CA MET A 92 -8.14 -7.60 14.72
C MET A 92 -9.28 -6.56 14.73
N LEU A 93 -9.36 -5.71 13.72
CA LEU A 93 -10.43 -4.72 13.59
C LEU A 93 -11.81 -5.37 13.39
N MET A 94 -11.87 -6.44 12.61
CA MET A 94 -13.10 -7.21 12.40
C MET A 94 -13.52 -7.93 13.68
N GLU A 95 -12.59 -8.62 14.36
CA GLU A 95 -12.87 -9.43 15.54
C GLU A 95 -13.25 -8.58 16.77
N PHE A 96 -12.51 -7.50 17.05
CA PHE A 96 -12.66 -6.74 18.29
C PHE A 96 -13.56 -5.50 18.15
N PHE A 97 -13.61 -4.90 16.97
CA PHE A 97 -14.32 -3.63 16.76
C PHE A 97 -15.51 -3.76 15.81
N ASN A 98 -15.78 -4.94 15.25
CA ASN A 98 -16.75 -5.15 14.15
C ASN A 98 -16.53 -4.16 13.00
N TYR A 99 -15.30 -3.68 12.82
CA TYR A 99 -14.94 -2.71 11.80
C TYR A 99 -14.30 -3.46 10.63
N ARG A 100 -14.83 -3.25 9.42
CA ARG A 100 -14.32 -3.87 8.20
C ARG A 100 -13.67 -2.81 7.31
N PRO A 101 -12.33 -2.70 7.32
CA PRO A 101 -11.64 -1.74 6.48
C PRO A 101 -12.07 -1.80 5.01
N GLY A 102 -12.32 -0.62 4.43
CA GLY A 102 -12.62 -0.46 3.01
C GLY A 102 -14.11 -0.50 2.66
N THR A 103 -15.01 -0.85 3.58
CA THR A 103 -16.46 -0.82 3.32
C THR A 103 -16.97 0.58 3.06
N GLU A 104 -16.45 1.60 3.77
CA GLU A 104 -16.85 2.99 3.53
C GLU A 104 -16.42 3.46 2.14
N SER A 105 -15.23 3.04 1.70
CA SER A 105 -14.73 3.41 0.39
C SER A 105 -15.48 2.70 -0.72
N LEU A 106 -15.83 1.43 -0.53
CA LEU A 106 -16.63 0.67 -1.47
C LEU A 106 -18.01 1.30 -1.64
N ALA A 107 -18.69 1.65 -0.54
CA ALA A 107 -19.99 2.30 -0.58
C ALA A 107 -19.95 3.62 -1.37
N LEU A 108 -18.94 4.47 -1.11
CA LEU A 108 -18.75 5.72 -1.86
C LEU A 108 -18.50 5.49 -3.37
N VAL A 109 -17.74 4.46 -3.74
CA VAL A 109 -17.54 4.10 -5.16
C VAL A 109 -18.84 3.62 -5.79
N VAL A 110 -19.60 2.77 -5.09
CA VAL A 110 -20.88 2.26 -5.57
C VAL A 110 -21.89 3.40 -5.75
N ASP A 111 -21.99 4.31 -4.78
CA ASP A 111 -22.85 5.49 -4.87
C ASP A 111 -22.48 6.35 -6.09
N TRP A 112 -21.18 6.62 -6.28
CA TRP A 112 -20.69 7.41 -7.40
C TRP A 112 -20.99 6.75 -8.76
N VAL A 113 -20.74 5.44 -8.88
CA VAL A 113 -21.01 4.68 -10.12
C VAL A 113 -22.51 4.60 -10.39
N THR A 114 -23.33 4.43 -9.35
CA THR A 114 -24.80 4.41 -9.46
C THR A 114 -25.33 5.75 -9.95
N GLU A 115 -24.77 6.86 -9.46
CA GLU A 115 -25.11 8.20 -9.93
C GLU A 115 -24.71 8.42 -11.40
N MET A 116 -23.51 8.02 -11.80
CA MET A 116 -23.04 8.10 -13.19
C MET A 116 -23.87 7.25 -14.17
N ALA A 117 -24.47 6.16 -13.68
CA ALA A 117 -25.31 5.27 -14.47
C ALA A 117 -26.77 5.71 -14.58
N LYS A 118 -27.19 6.78 -13.87
CA LYS A 118 -28.56 7.33 -14.00
C LYS A 118 -28.81 7.72 -15.45
N GLY A 119 -29.87 7.16 -16.04
CA GLY A 119 -30.25 7.41 -17.43
C GLY A 119 -29.43 6.65 -18.49
N LYS A 120 -28.51 5.75 -18.10
CA LYS A 120 -27.70 4.93 -19.03
C LYS A 120 -27.95 3.43 -18.80
N PRO A 121 -28.86 2.79 -19.55
CA PRO A 121 -29.23 1.39 -19.33
C PRO A 121 -28.08 0.40 -19.52
N GLU A 122 -27.13 0.70 -20.40
CA GLU A 122 -25.92 -0.12 -20.65
C GLU A 122 -25.00 -0.21 -19.40
N LEU A 123 -25.00 0.82 -18.56
CA LEU A 123 -24.19 0.84 -17.34
C LEU A 123 -24.91 0.21 -16.14
N GLN A 124 -26.24 0.01 -16.22
CA GLN A 124 -27.01 -0.52 -15.10
C GLN A 124 -26.69 -1.98 -14.78
N GLU A 125 -26.32 -2.80 -15.76
CA GLU A 125 -25.90 -4.18 -15.50
C GLU A 125 -24.58 -4.22 -14.72
N GLN A 126 -23.62 -3.34 -15.07
CA GLN A 126 -22.35 -3.23 -14.35
C GLN A 126 -22.57 -2.72 -12.92
N VAL A 127 -23.47 -1.75 -12.73
CA VAL A 127 -23.84 -1.25 -11.40
C VAL A 127 -24.48 -2.35 -10.55
N LYS A 128 -25.38 -3.17 -11.12
CA LYS A 128 -25.98 -4.31 -10.40
C LYS A 128 -24.93 -5.31 -9.92
N ALA A 129 -23.92 -5.61 -10.75
CA ALA A 129 -22.81 -6.48 -10.35
C ALA A 129 -21.99 -5.86 -9.20
N LEU A 130 -21.70 -4.56 -9.24
CA LEU A 130 -21.02 -3.85 -8.17
C LEU A 130 -21.82 -3.85 -6.86
N VAL A 131 -23.13 -3.60 -6.91
CA VAL A 131 -24.01 -3.62 -5.72
C VAL A 131 -24.10 -5.04 -5.12
N MET A 132 -24.10 -6.08 -5.96
CA MET A 132 -24.02 -7.46 -5.45
C MET A 132 -22.67 -7.74 -4.78
N ALA A 133 -21.57 -7.25 -5.35
CA ALA A 133 -20.24 -7.39 -4.76
C ALA A 133 -20.14 -6.66 -3.40
N GLU A 134 -20.73 -5.47 -3.27
CA GLU A 134 -20.83 -4.76 -1.99
C GLU A 134 -21.61 -5.56 -0.94
N LYS A 135 -22.77 -6.11 -1.31
CA LYS A 135 -23.56 -6.95 -0.39
C LYS A 135 -22.80 -8.20 0.08
N LEU A 136 -22.05 -8.84 -0.82
CA LEU A 136 -21.17 -9.97 -0.49
C LEU A 136 -20.00 -9.52 0.40
N ALA A 137 -19.43 -8.35 0.15
CA ALA A 137 -18.36 -7.75 0.93
C ALA A 137 -18.81 -7.20 2.29
N LEU A 138 -20.11 -7.05 2.54
CA LEU A 138 -20.68 -6.69 3.84
C LEU A 138 -21.21 -7.90 4.61
N ALA A 139 -21.34 -9.07 3.96
CA ALA A 139 -21.77 -10.29 4.63
C ALA A 139 -20.74 -10.71 5.69
N PRO A 140 -21.18 -11.19 6.87
CA PRO A 140 -20.29 -11.69 7.91
C PRO A 140 -19.57 -12.94 7.39
N VAL A 141 -18.25 -12.85 7.27
CA VAL A 141 -17.40 -13.98 6.86
C VAL A 141 -16.70 -14.51 8.09
N SER A 142 -17.01 -15.75 8.48
CA SER A 142 -16.19 -16.49 9.43
C SER A 142 -14.92 -16.94 8.70
N LEU A 143 -13.81 -16.23 8.93
CA LEU A 143 -12.52 -16.58 8.33
C LEU A 143 -11.85 -17.69 9.16
N SER A 144 -11.46 -18.78 8.51
CA SER A 144 -10.60 -19.78 9.14
C SER A 144 -9.17 -19.25 9.26
N PHE A 145 -8.37 -19.85 10.16
CA PHE A 145 -6.95 -19.49 10.28
C PHE A 145 -6.18 -19.68 8.97
N THR A 146 -6.54 -20.69 8.18
CA THR A 146 -5.97 -20.92 6.84
C THR A 146 -6.33 -19.82 5.86
N ASP A 147 -7.55 -19.27 5.91
CA ASP A 147 -7.95 -18.15 5.05
C ASP A 147 -7.17 -16.89 5.39
N ILE A 148 -6.95 -16.63 6.68
CA ILE A 148 -6.16 -15.48 7.16
C ILE A 148 -4.73 -15.58 6.63
N LEU A 149 -4.08 -16.75 6.74
CA LEU A 149 -2.73 -16.95 6.23
C LEU A 149 -2.64 -16.78 4.71
N MET A 150 -3.63 -17.29 3.98
CA MET A 150 -3.68 -17.11 2.52
C MET A 150 -3.89 -15.65 2.12
N ASN A 151 -4.74 -14.92 2.83
CA ASN A 151 -4.93 -13.48 2.61
C ASN A 151 -3.66 -12.68 2.92
N MET A 152 -2.97 -12.98 4.02
CA MET A 152 -1.67 -12.37 4.35
C MET A 152 -0.64 -12.60 3.24
N LEU A 153 -0.54 -13.84 2.74
CA LEU A 153 0.38 -14.18 1.66
C LEU A 153 0.02 -13.44 0.37
N PHE A 154 -1.26 -13.43 0.01
CA PHE A 154 -1.77 -12.80 -1.20
C PHE A 154 -1.54 -11.28 -1.17
N SER A 155 -1.97 -10.62 -0.09
CA SER A 155 -1.78 -9.17 0.10
C SER A 155 -0.28 -8.82 0.12
N GLY A 156 0.54 -9.57 0.85
CA GLY A 156 2.00 -9.35 0.85
C GLY A 156 2.64 -9.51 -0.54
N ALA A 157 2.30 -10.57 -1.27
CA ALA A 157 2.83 -10.83 -2.61
C ALA A 157 2.35 -9.78 -3.63
N PHE A 158 1.12 -9.31 -3.50
CA PHE A 158 0.54 -8.32 -4.40
C PHE A 158 1.06 -6.90 -4.11
N TYR A 159 1.25 -6.55 -2.84
CA TYR A 159 1.68 -5.21 -2.42
C TYR A 159 3.17 -4.99 -2.64
N ALA A 160 3.98 -6.06 -2.54
CA ALA A 160 5.42 -6.03 -2.75
C ALA A 160 5.85 -5.35 -4.07
N PRO A 161 5.44 -5.80 -5.27
CA PRO A 161 5.89 -5.18 -6.52
C PRO A 161 5.48 -3.72 -6.65
N LEU A 162 4.29 -3.35 -6.14
CA LEU A 162 3.77 -1.97 -6.20
C LEU A 162 4.60 -1.01 -5.32
N ALA A 163 4.87 -1.42 -4.08
CA ALA A 163 5.76 -0.67 -3.19
C ALA A 163 7.21 -0.65 -3.72
N GLY A 164 7.67 -1.74 -4.34
CA GLY A 164 8.96 -1.82 -5.03
C GLY A 164 9.10 -0.78 -6.15
N LEU A 165 8.09 -0.66 -7.02
CA LEU A 165 8.05 0.38 -8.06
C LEU A 165 8.10 1.79 -7.45
N GLY A 166 7.40 2.01 -6.34
CA GLY A 166 7.48 3.26 -5.58
C GLY A 166 8.90 3.55 -5.08
N GLY A 167 9.58 2.55 -4.53
CA GLY A 167 10.97 2.65 -4.10
C GLY A 167 11.92 3.04 -5.24
N ALA A 168 11.79 2.38 -6.40
CA ALA A 168 12.57 2.72 -7.59
C ALA A 168 12.26 4.15 -8.10
N TYR A 169 11.00 4.58 -8.03
CA TYR A 169 10.59 5.93 -8.38
C TYR A 169 11.20 6.99 -7.46
N ALA A 170 11.34 6.72 -6.16
CA ALA A 170 12.01 7.62 -5.22
C ALA A 170 13.46 7.90 -5.64
N VAL A 171 14.21 6.86 -6.03
CA VAL A 171 15.58 7.01 -6.56
C VAL A 171 15.59 7.83 -7.85
N LEU A 172 14.65 7.58 -8.76
CA LEU A 172 14.53 8.33 -10.02
C LEU A 172 14.29 9.82 -9.76
N ARG A 173 13.38 10.15 -8.85
CA ARG A 173 13.05 11.52 -8.46
C ARG A 173 14.27 12.23 -7.86
N LEU A 174 14.95 11.59 -6.90
CA LEU A 174 16.13 12.16 -6.26
C LEU A 174 17.28 12.40 -7.25
N LYS A 175 17.53 11.45 -8.16
CA LYS A 175 18.53 11.61 -9.22
C LYS A 175 18.20 12.76 -10.18
N ARG A 176 16.92 12.96 -10.49
CA ARG A 176 16.47 14.10 -11.33
C ARG A 176 16.64 15.43 -10.61
N SER A 177 16.29 15.50 -9.33
CA SER A 177 16.47 16.71 -8.51
C SER A 177 17.94 17.09 -8.40
N ALA A 178 18.83 16.13 -8.16
CA ALA A 178 20.27 16.37 -8.06
C ALA A 178 20.96 16.79 -9.37
N ARG A 179 20.31 16.62 -10.54
CA ARG A 179 20.82 17.09 -11.85
C ARG A 179 20.38 18.52 -12.19
N ARG A 180 19.40 19.06 -11.46
CA ARG A 180 18.80 20.38 -11.73
C ARG A 180 19.27 21.48 -10.76
N GLY A 181 19.94 21.11 -9.69
CA GLY A 181 20.65 22.03 -8.79
C GLY A 181 22.15 21.95 -9.06
#